data_AF-A0A8I3A829-F1
#
_entry.id   AF-A0A8I3A829-F1
#
_cell.length_a   1.000
_cell.length_b   1.000
_cell.length_c   1.000
_cell.angle_alpha   90.00
_cell.angle_beta   90.00
_cell.angle_gamma   90.00
#
_symmetry.space_group_name_H-M   'P 1'
#
loop_
_entity.id
_entity.type
_entity.pdbx_description
1 polymer ?
#
loop_
_entity_poly.entity_id
_entity_poly.type
_entity_poly.pdbx_seq_one_letter_code
_entity_poly.pdbx_strand_id
1 'polypeptide(L)'
;MTLTPLSNPFPTSNINASSSNTIPSPNPTSTVPMTGSTGSSNPSSQAPGSSNPNLGTSAPSSSQGASSSKAQQLLAAYMLLSPDSKARVTKAFDALNPADPDTSTSSTTLFSTSKEIKMSTTLDSTYGLGIHPTINDLAKAGQYLPLILFTDDMTKRLHRGGLTLKKIKSTIGGVTHHLLDLAPFPAEDSLDAFTWQEAWKRYLTWLQDPKVAQPEIHERWLTHYSLLSKDEAIRSNFKAILTFDMNWRASYAAQPFIHDPVEWQLRLQATKSEIATERLLQLSSRDDRPISTHRYDPYDSSRKNARRPRDSHDQSFRDNTSDIKPKSEPTCLICGRNGHRIAECKEEITTKGKQTFAKFFDGQLVRRSNDAPLCILFNLNLTRKPCKHAHAASQHLCSFCGESTHAALARLCI
;
A
#
# COMPACT_ATOMS: atom_id res chain seq x y z
N MET A 1 -18.12 -32.93 17.25
CA MET A 1 -17.73 -31.52 17.36
C MET A 1 -17.46 -31.00 15.96
N THR A 2 -18.48 -30.40 15.37
CA THR A 2 -18.50 -29.89 14.00
C THR A 2 -17.90 -28.49 14.00
N LEU A 3 -16.75 -28.31 13.37
CA LEU A 3 -16.08 -27.01 13.25
C LEU A 3 -16.71 -26.23 12.09
N THR A 4 -17.39 -25.14 12.42
CA THR A 4 -17.87 -24.12 11.47
C THR A 4 -16.69 -23.30 10.92
N PRO A 5 -16.68 -22.97 9.61
CA PRO A 5 -15.62 -22.13 9.05
C PRO A 5 -15.83 -20.66 9.43
N LEU A 6 -14.74 -19.99 9.87
CA LEU A 6 -14.69 -18.54 10.03
C LEU A 6 -14.70 -17.88 8.64
N SER A 7 -15.81 -17.27 8.28
CA SER A 7 -15.91 -16.30 7.20
C SER A 7 -15.36 -14.97 7.71
N ASN A 8 -14.28 -14.46 7.12
CA ASN A 8 -13.87 -13.07 7.27
C ASN A 8 -14.76 -12.19 6.38
N PRO A 9 -15.60 -11.28 6.91
CA PRO A 9 -16.27 -10.29 6.09
C PRO A 9 -15.39 -9.05 6.02
N PHE A 10 -14.77 -8.79 4.87
CA PHE A 10 -14.43 -7.41 4.52
C PHE A 10 -15.74 -6.69 4.17
N PRO A 11 -15.97 -5.46 4.68
CA PRO A 11 -17.19 -4.73 4.40
C PRO A 11 -17.18 -4.24 2.95
N THR A 12 -18.07 -4.78 2.13
CA THR A 12 -18.47 -4.17 0.86
C THR A 12 -19.37 -2.98 1.14
N SER A 13 -18.80 -1.78 1.10
CA SER A 13 -19.57 -0.53 1.09
C SER A 13 -20.30 -0.42 -0.26
N ASN A 14 -21.60 -0.68 -0.21
CA ASN A 14 -22.55 -0.61 -1.32
C ASN A 14 -22.94 0.86 -1.53
N ILE A 15 -22.37 1.55 -2.52
CA ILE A 15 -22.79 2.90 -2.90
C ILE A 15 -23.94 2.77 -3.89
N ASN A 16 -25.16 2.79 -3.35
CA ASN A 16 -26.38 2.94 -4.13
C ASN A 16 -26.68 4.44 -4.22
N ALA A 17 -26.30 5.08 -5.33
CA ALA A 17 -26.66 6.47 -5.61
C ALA A 17 -27.96 6.49 -6.43
N SER A 18 -29.06 6.83 -5.78
CA SER A 18 -30.30 7.24 -6.42
C SER A 18 -31.03 8.18 -5.47
N SER A 19 -30.93 9.48 -5.74
CA SER A 19 -31.93 10.48 -5.37
C SER A 19 -31.63 11.80 -6.08
N SER A 20 -32.49 12.07 -7.05
CA SER A 20 -32.88 13.33 -7.65
C SER A 20 -32.79 14.52 -6.70
N ASN A 21 -32.20 15.64 -7.16
CA ASN A 21 -32.63 16.96 -6.72
C ASN A 21 -32.37 18.01 -7.79
N THR A 22 -33.49 18.52 -8.31
CA THR A 22 -33.64 19.62 -9.24
C THR A 22 -33.32 20.95 -8.54
N ILE A 23 -32.51 21.81 -9.14
CA ILE A 23 -32.36 23.22 -8.73
C ILE A 23 -32.52 24.11 -9.96
N PRO A 24 -33.27 25.24 -9.88
CA PRO A 24 -33.58 26.08 -11.02
C PRO A 24 -32.56 27.19 -11.27
N SER A 25 -32.41 27.57 -12.54
CA SER A 25 -31.72 28.77 -13.00
C SER A 25 -32.28 30.05 -12.39
N PRO A 26 -31.42 31.10 -12.30
CA PRO A 26 -31.84 32.36 -12.88
C PRO A 26 -30.73 33.06 -13.68
N ASN A 27 -31.12 33.61 -14.83
CA ASN A 27 -30.43 34.68 -15.54
C ASN A 27 -31.07 36.01 -15.08
N PRO A 28 -30.33 37.15 -15.04
CA PRO A 28 -30.51 38.09 -16.14
C PRO A 28 -29.27 38.94 -16.53
N THR A 29 -29.17 39.16 -17.85
CA THR A 29 -28.94 40.40 -18.61
C THR A 29 -28.26 41.60 -17.94
N SER A 30 -27.13 42.07 -18.54
CA SER A 30 -26.94 43.51 -18.82
C SER A 30 -25.85 43.82 -19.87
N THR A 31 -26.33 44.37 -20.98
CA THR A 31 -25.87 45.43 -21.91
C THR A 31 -24.39 45.91 -22.01
N VAL A 32 -23.97 46.04 -23.28
CA VAL A 32 -22.73 46.60 -23.91
C VAL A 32 -22.59 48.15 -23.74
N PRO A 33 -21.45 48.83 -24.09
CA PRO A 33 -21.11 49.17 -25.50
C PRO A 33 -19.61 49.17 -25.94
N MET A 34 -19.46 48.87 -27.24
CA MET A 34 -18.46 49.12 -28.31
C MET A 34 -17.15 49.92 -28.12
N THR A 35 -16.09 49.45 -28.82
CA THR A 35 -15.29 50.06 -29.94
C THR A 35 -13.89 49.41 -29.97
N GLY A 36 -13.19 49.05 -31.06
CA GLY A 36 -13.41 49.06 -32.51
C GLY A 36 -12.24 48.31 -33.22
N SER A 37 -12.49 47.91 -34.49
CA SER A 37 -11.61 47.69 -35.68
C SER A 37 -10.07 47.72 -35.54
N THR A 38 -9.21 46.96 -36.25
CA THR A 38 -9.14 46.45 -37.64
C THR A 38 -8.08 45.31 -37.69
N GLY A 39 -8.16 44.30 -38.56
CA GLY A 39 -7.37 44.32 -39.81
C GLY A 39 -6.97 42.93 -40.31
N SER A 40 -7.28 42.70 -41.59
CA SER A 40 -7.06 41.57 -42.49
C SER A 40 -5.66 40.93 -42.51
N SER A 41 -5.57 39.62 -42.78
CA SER A 41 -5.31 39.09 -44.14
C SER A 41 -5.12 37.56 -44.18
N ASN A 42 -5.83 36.93 -45.11
CA ASN A 42 -5.63 35.59 -45.68
C ASN A 42 -4.60 35.71 -46.85
N PRO A 43 -4.00 34.64 -47.44
CA PRO A 43 -4.78 33.74 -48.31
C PRO A 43 -4.33 32.27 -48.47
N SER A 44 -5.33 31.45 -48.82
CA SER A 44 -5.42 30.42 -49.88
C SER A 44 -4.28 29.45 -50.23
N SER A 45 -4.66 28.17 -50.33
CA SER A 45 -4.62 27.28 -51.53
C SER A 45 -5.34 25.96 -51.15
N GLN A 46 -6.54 25.56 -51.64
CA GLN A 46 -6.92 25.05 -52.99
C GLN A 46 -5.91 24.00 -53.55
N ALA A 47 -6.25 22.80 -54.01
CA ALA A 47 -7.49 22.20 -54.54
C ALA A 47 -7.35 20.63 -54.63
N PRO A 48 -8.06 19.83 -55.48
CA PRO A 48 -9.11 18.90 -55.02
C PRO A 48 -9.15 17.51 -55.71
N GLY A 49 -10.21 16.75 -55.43
CA GLY A 49 -10.83 15.77 -56.36
C GLY A 49 -10.72 14.30 -55.93
N SER A 50 -11.64 13.39 -56.24
CA SER A 50 -12.99 13.42 -56.81
C SER A 50 -13.57 12.01 -56.64
N SER A 51 -14.87 11.93 -56.33
CA SER A 51 -15.87 10.89 -56.68
C SER A 51 -15.63 10.16 -58.03
N ASN A 52 -16.06 8.93 -58.33
CA ASN A 52 -17.36 8.24 -58.09
C ASN A 52 -17.30 6.74 -58.54
N PRO A 53 -18.40 5.93 -58.41
CA PRO A 53 -18.48 4.47 -58.63
C PRO A 53 -19.04 4.08 -60.02
N ASN A 54 -18.94 2.80 -60.44
CA ASN A 54 -20.11 1.99 -60.91
C ASN A 54 -19.80 0.54 -61.35
N LEU A 55 -20.90 -0.24 -61.35
CA LEU A 55 -21.16 -1.60 -61.84
C LEU A 55 -20.59 -1.98 -63.23
N GLY A 56 -20.38 -3.29 -63.42
CA GLY A 56 -20.29 -3.92 -64.74
C GLY A 56 -20.36 -5.46 -64.70
N THR A 57 -21.50 -6.01 -65.12
CA THR A 57 -21.78 -7.43 -65.36
C THR A 57 -21.12 -7.90 -66.66
N SER A 58 -20.50 -9.09 -66.70
CA SER A 58 -20.44 -9.95 -67.91
C SER A 58 -19.84 -11.33 -67.60
N ALA A 59 -20.61 -12.37 -67.94
CA ALA A 59 -20.12 -13.68 -68.40
C ALA A 59 -20.19 -13.68 -69.95
N PRO A 60 -19.79 -14.74 -70.71
CA PRO A 60 -19.23 -16.04 -70.34
C PRO A 60 -17.96 -16.43 -71.15
N SER A 61 -17.28 -17.51 -70.78
CA SER A 61 -16.82 -18.55 -71.73
C SER A 61 -16.06 -19.66 -71.03
N SER A 62 -16.44 -20.88 -71.41
CA SER A 62 -15.95 -22.18 -71.01
C SER A 62 -14.80 -22.65 -71.89
N SER A 63 -13.73 -23.21 -71.31
CA SER A 63 -13.01 -24.36 -71.90
C SER A 63 -12.10 -25.04 -70.87
N GLN A 64 -12.53 -26.25 -70.51
CA GLN A 64 -11.76 -27.49 -70.29
C GLN A 64 -10.28 -27.45 -69.91
N GLY A 65 -9.98 -28.12 -68.78
CA GLY A 65 -8.64 -28.60 -68.43
C GLY A 65 -8.57 -29.17 -67.02
N ALA A 66 -9.56 -29.93 -66.57
CA ALA A 66 -9.63 -30.42 -65.19
C ALA A 66 -8.68 -31.61 -64.95
N SER A 67 -7.40 -31.31 -64.74
CA SER A 67 -6.54 -32.16 -63.91
C SER A 67 -6.87 -31.85 -62.45
N SER A 68 -8.03 -32.33 -61.96
CA SER A 68 -8.34 -32.21 -60.53
C SER A 68 -7.30 -33.05 -59.79
N SER A 69 -6.49 -32.41 -58.96
CA SER A 69 -5.47 -33.13 -58.21
C SER A 69 -6.14 -34.23 -57.39
N LYS A 70 -5.50 -35.40 -57.29
CA LYS A 70 -6.02 -36.56 -56.52
C LYS A 70 -6.43 -36.16 -55.08
N ALA A 71 -5.81 -35.11 -54.54
CA ALA A 71 -6.15 -34.51 -53.25
C ALA A 71 -7.56 -33.89 -53.22
N GLN A 72 -7.99 -33.20 -54.27
CA GLN A 72 -9.33 -32.62 -54.35
C GLN A 72 -10.42 -33.69 -54.48
N GLN A 73 -10.14 -34.79 -55.20
CA GLN A 73 -11.05 -35.93 -55.31
C GLN A 73 -11.18 -36.68 -53.97
N LEU A 74 -10.09 -36.85 -53.22
CA LEU A 74 -10.12 -37.45 -51.88
C LEU A 74 -10.89 -36.57 -50.88
N LEU A 75 -10.73 -35.24 -50.95
CA LEU A 75 -11.47 -34.32 -50.09
C LEU A 75 -12.98 -34.36 -50.40
N ALA A 76 -13.36 -34.38 -51.67
CA ALA A 76 -14.76 -34.52 -52.08
C ALA A 76 -15.37 -35.85 -51.61
N ALA A 77 -14.63 -36.96 -51.75
CA ALA A 77 -15.06 -38.28 -51.27
C ALA A 77 -15.20 -38.32 -49.74
N TYR A 78 -14.27 -37.69 -49.00
CA TYR A 78 -14.35 -37.58 -47.54
C TYR A 78 -15.58 -36.80 -47.09
N MET A 79 -15.94 -35.71 -47.79
CA MET A 79 -17.11 -34.90 -47.47
C MET A 79 -18.43 -35.65 -47.64
N LEU A 80 -18.50 -36.62 -48.54
CA LEU A 80 -19.67 -37.47 -48.78
C LEU A 80 -19.86 -38.61 -47.77
N LEU A 81 -18.89 -38.85 -46.88
CA LEU A 81 -19.01 -39.87 -45.83
C LEU A 81 -20.02 -39.46 -44.76
N SER A 82 -20.72 -40.46 -44.20
CA SER A 82 -21.55 -40.29 -43.00
C SER A 82 -20.68 -39.90 -41.79
N PRO A 83 -21.27 -39.28 -40.75
CA PRO A 83 -20.53 -38.87 -39.55
C PRO A 83 -19.71 -40.00 -38.91
N ASP A 84 -20.27 -41.21 -38.81
CA ASP A 84 -19.60 -42.38 -38.23
C ASP A 84 -18.43 -42.90 -39.09
N SER A 85 -18.55 -42.77 -40.41
CA SER A 85 -17.48 -43.15 -41.34
C SER A 85 -16.36 -42.12 -41.33
N LYS A 86 -16.68 -40.82 -41.22
CA LYS A 86 -15.68 -39.75 -41.01
C LYS A 86 -14.87 -39.99 -39.75
N ALA A 87 -15.53 -40.25 -38.61
CA ALA A 87 -14.87 -40.53 -37.34
C ALA A 87 -13.91 -41.73 -37.42
N ARG A 88 -14.27 -42.80 -38.15
CA ARG A 88 -13.40 -43.95 -38.38
C ARG A 88 -12.19 -43.62 -39.25
N VAL A 89 -12.36 -42.83 -40.31
CA VAL A 89 -11.26 -42.39 -41.18
C VAL A 89 -10.32 -41.45 -40.43
N THR A 90 -10.82 -40.51 -39.63
CA THR A 90 -9.97 -39.65 -38.78
C THR A 90 -9.17 -40.48 -37.79
N LYS A 91 -9.82 -41.43 -37.10
CA LYS A 91 -9.14 -42.34 -36.16
C LYS A 91 -8.08 -43.22 -36.85
N ALA A 92 -8.32 -43.64 -38.09
CA ALA A 92 -7.34 -44.39 -38.88
C ALA A 92 -6.17 -43.50 -39.34
N PHE A 93 -6.43 -42.23 -39.70
CA PHE A 93 -5.38 -41.27 -40.01
C PHE A 93 -4.51 -40.92 -38.81
N ASP A 94 -5.11 -40.75 -37.63
CA ASP A 94 -4.38 -40.53 -36.37
C ASP A 94 -3.54 -41.76 -35.97
N ALA A 95 -3.95 -42.96 -36.37
CA ALA A 95 -3.17 -44.18 -36.16
C ALA A 95 -2.02 -44.35 -37.18
N LEU A 96 -2.14 -43.76 -38.38
CA LEU A 96 -1.13 -43.82 -39.45
C LEU A 96 -0.10 -42.69 -39.36
N ASN A 97 -0.44 -41.59 -38.69
CA ASN A 97 0.51 -40.60 -38.17
C ASN A 97 0.66 -40.82 -36.66
N PRO A 98 1.35 -41.88 -36.20
CA PRO A 98 1.86 -41.84 -34.84
C PRO A 98 2.78 -40.62 -34.82
N ALA A 99 2.36 -39.55 -34.14
CA ALA A 99 3.25 -38.45 -33.81
C ALA A 99 4.54 -39.10 -33.30
N ASP A 100 5.66 -38.86 -34.00
CA ASP A 100 6.94 -39.53 -33.79
C ASP A 100 7.12 -39.83 -32.30
N PRO A 101 7.05 -41.11 -31.88
CA PRO A 101 7.52 -41.43 -30.56
C PRO A 101 9.02 -41.24 -30.65
N ASP A 102 9.51 -40.09 -30.17
CA ASP A 102 10.89 -39.85 -29.79
C ASP A 102 11.30 -40.98 -28.83
N THR A 103 11.62 -42.14 -29.40
CA THR A 103 12.06 -43.34 -28.72
C THR A 103 13.56 -43.19 -28.53
N SER A 104 13.97 -42.05 -27.95
CA SER A 104 15.20 -42.00 -27.20
C SER A 104 14.92 -42.83 -25.95
N THR A 105 15.51 -44.01 -25.92
CA THR A 105 15.72 -44.78 -24.69
C THR A 105 16.60 -43.89 -23.81
N SER A 106 15.93 -42.97 -23.11
CA SER A 106 16.55 -42.03 -22.20
C SER A 106 17.09 -42.84 -21.04
N SER A 107 18.38 -43.17 -21.14
CA SER A 107 19.19 -43.29 -19.94
C SER A 107 18.82 -42.11 -19.06
N THR A 108 18.18 -42.42 -17.93
CA THR A 108 17.62 -41.43 -17.01
C THR A 108 18.80 -40.88 -16.22
N THR A 109 19.72 -40.23 -16.93
CA THR A 109 20.76 -39.44 -16.32
C THR A 109 20.04 -38.33 -15.56
N LEU A 110 19.99 -38.49 -14.23
CA LEU A 110 19.38 -37.54 -13.31
C LEU A 110 19.94 -36.13 -13.51
N PHE A 111 21.19 -36.04 -13.96
CA PHE A 111 21.87 -34.82 -14.31
C PHE A 111 22.40 -34.93 -15.75
N SER A 112 22.05 -33.94 -16.57
CA SER A 112 22.57 -33.78 -17.92
C SER A 112 23.14 -32.38 -18.06
N THR A 113 24.34 -32.26 -18.60
CA THR A 113 24.98 -30.97 -18.89
C THR A 113 24.16 -30.13 -19.87
N SER A 114 23.35 -30.75 -20.73
CA SER A 114 22.39 -30.04 -21.59
C SER A 114 21.22 -29.40 -20.82
N LYS A 115 20.98 -29.81 -19.57
CA LYS A 115 20.01 -29.23 -18.65
C LYS A 115 20.66 -28.32 -17.60
N GLU A 116 21.99 -28.19 -17.60
CA GLU A 116 22.68 -27.25 -16.72
C GLU A 116 22.38 -25.82 -17.18
N ILE A 117 21.77 -25.06 -16.28
CA ILE A 117 21.53 -23.65 -16.50
C ILE A 117 22.83 -22.94 -16.12
N LYS A 118 23.41 -22.18 -17.06
CA LYS A 118 24.58 -21.34 -16.77
C LYS A 118 24.25 -20.47 -15.56
N MET A 119 24.95 -20.71 -14.46
CA MET A 119 24.75 -19.97 -13.22
C MET A 119 24.96 -18.48 -13.53
N SER A 120 23.90 -17.69 -13.41
CA SER A 120 23.99 -16.26 -13.69
C SER A 120 25.00 -15.66 -12.73
N THR A 121 26.10 -15.15 -13.26
CA THR A 121 27.18 -14.49 -12.51
C THR A 121 26.78 -13.11 -11.99
N THR A 122 25.49 -12.75 -12.05
CA THR A 122 24.91 -11.66 -11.27
C THR A 122 25.00 -12.03 -9.79
N LEU A 123 26.21 -11.86 -9.26
CA LEU A 123 26.64 -11.93 -7.88
C LEU A 123 25.84 -10.90 -7.07
N ASP A 124 24.66 -11.30 -6.63
CA ASP A 124 24.14 -10.88 -5.34
C ASP A 124 24.13 -12.12 -4.44
N SER A 125 25.34 -12.64 -4.15
CA SER A 125 25.56 -13.93 -3.46
C SER A 125 25.00 -13.97 -2.04
N THR A 126 24.58 -12.84 -1.50
CA THR A 126 23.86 -12.75 -0.23
C THR A 126 22.54 -13.55 -0.27
N TYR A 127 21.95 -13.75 -1.45
CA TYR A 127 20.59 -14.29 -1.61
C TYR A 127 20.50 -15.42 -2.65
N GLY A 128 21.45 -16.37 -2.67
CA GLY A 128 21.50 -17.46 -3.65
C GLY A 128 20.26 -18.38 -3.74
N LEU A 129 19.26 -18.17 -2.89
CA LEU A 129 17.94 -18.77 -3.00
C LEU A 129 17.05 -17.84 -3.82
N GLY A 130 16.84 -18.16 -5.10
CA GLY A 130 15.88 -17.44 -5.95
C GLY A 130 14.45 -17.48 -5.39
N ILE A 131 13.50 -16.84 -6.07
CA ILE A 131 12.09 -16.82 -5.62
C ILE A 131 11.51 -18.25 -5.66
N HIS A 132 10.94 -18.69 -4.54
CA HIS A 132 10.43 -20.05 -4.41
C HIS A 132 9.22 -20.28 -5.35
N PRO A 133 9.14 -21.41 -6.10
CA PRO A 133 8.10 -21.63 -7.10
C PRO A 133 6.66 -21.53 -6.58
N THR A 134 6.41 -21.82 -5.30
CA THR A 134 5.06 -21.71 -4.70
C THR A 134 4.52 -20.28 -4.70
N ILE A 135 5.39 -19.26 -4.73
CA ILE A 135 4.97 -17.86 -4.88
C ILE A 135 4.34 -17.66 -6.27
N ASN A 136 4.88 -18.31 -7.31
CA ASN A 136 4.28 -18.29 -8.65
C ASN A 136 2.92 -19.00 -8.67
N ASP A 137 2.77 -20.09 -7.92
CA ASP A 137 1.48 -20.80 -7.82
C ASP A 137 0.40 -19.93 -7.17
N LEU A 138 0.75 -19.18 -6.12
CA LEU A 138 -0.13 -18.19 -5.49
C LEU A 138 -0.51 -17.07 -6.47
N ALA A 139 0.48 -16.52 -7.18
CA ALA A 139 0.27 -15.45 -8.15
C ALA A 139 -0.67 -15.88 -9.29
N LYS A 140 -0.44 -17.07 -9.85
CA LYS A 140 -1.27 -17.65 -10.93
C LYS A 140 -2.71 -17.90 -10.50
N ALA A 141 -2.92 -18.18 -9.22
CA ALA A 141 -4.24 -18.34 -8.64
C ALA A 141 -4.93 -17.00 -8.31
N GLY A 142 -4.30 -15.85 -8.61
CA GLY A 142 -4.84 -14.53 -8.31
C GLY A 142 -4.96 -14.24 -6.81
N GLN A 143 -4.18 -14.93 -5.97
CA GLN A 143 -4.17 -14.66 -4.54
C GLN A 143 -3.31 -13.43 -4.23
N TYR A 144 -3.70 -12.70 -3.18
CA TYR A 144 -2.86 -11.66 -2.61
C TYR A 144 -1.51 -12.24 -2.18
N LEU A 145 -0.42 -11.53 -2.50
CA LEU A 145 0.94 -11.91 -2.17
C LEU A 145 1.50 -10.95 -1.10
N PRO A 146 1.53 -11.38 0.16
CA PRO A 146 2.17 -10.60 1.22
C PRO A 146 3.67 -10.39 0.96
N LEU A 147 4.19 -9.18 1.15
CA LEU A 147 5.62 -8.89 1.03
C LEU A 147 6.46 -9.66 2.04
N ILE A 148 5.88 -10.08 3.17
CA ILE A 148 6.57 -10.92 4.15
C ILE A 148 7.15 -12.19 3.49
N LEU A 149 6.53 -12.72 2.43
CA LEU A 149 7.01 -13.89 1.68
C LEU A 149 8.31 -13.62 0.90
N PHE A 150 8.62 -12.36 0.62
CA PHE A 150 9.81 -11.93 -0.12
C PHE A 150 10.97 -11.56 0.80
N THR A 151 10.81 -11.60 2.13
CA THR A 151 11.89 -11.38 3.09
C THR A 151 12.92 -12.50 3.08
N ASP A 152 14.18 -12.24 3.46
CA ASP A 152 15.24 -13.25 3.53
C ASP A 152 14.89 -14.46 4.38
N ASP A 153 14.38 -14.20 5.57
CA ASP A 153 14.00 -15.25 6.50
C ASP A 153 12.89 -16.14 5.94
N MET A 154 11.87 -15.55 5.30
CA MET A 154 10.78 -16.33 4.72
C MET A 154 11.19 -17.06 3.46
N THR A 155 12.02 -16.48 2.59
CA THR A 155 12.60 -17.18 1.44
C THR A 155 13.42 -18.39 1.89
N LYS A 156 14.30 -18.22 2.88
CA LYS A 156 15.07 -19.34 3.48
C LYS A 156 14.15 -20.42 4.04
N ARG A 157 13.09 -20.02 4.76
CA ARG A 157 12.09 -20.94 5.33
C ARG A 157 11.34 -21.70 4.23
N LEU A 158 10.96 -21.03 3.14
CA LEU A 158 10.30 -21.64 1.99
C LEU A 158 11.18 -22.71 1.34
N HIS A 159 12.46 -22.42 1.09
CA HIS A 159 13.38 -23.38 0.48
C HIS A 159 13.76 -24.54 1.39
N ARG A 160 13.97 -24.29 2.69
CA ARG A 160 14.31 -25.36 3.66
C ARG A 160 13.11 -26.24 3.96
N GLY A 161 11.92 -25.65 4.06
CA GLY A 161 10.70 -26.30 4.51
C GLY A 161 9.71 -26.64 3.40
N GLY A 162 10.03 -26.41 2.12
CA GLY A 162 9.04 -26.36 1.03
C GLY A 162 8.10 -27.57 0.94
N LEU A 163 8.59 -28.78 1.23
CA LEU A 163 7.78 -30.00 1.25
C LEU A 163 6.93 -30.18 2.51
N THR A 164 7.33 -29.56 3.62
CA THR A 164 6.65 -29.63 4.93
C THR A 164 5.63 -28.51 5.13
N LEU A 165 5.66 -27.48 4.27
CA LEU A 165 4.71 -26.38 4.37
C LEU A 165 3.31 -26.85 4.01
N LYS A 166 2.38 -26.60 4.92
CA LYS A 166 0.98 -26.94 4.76
C LYS A 166 0.42 -26.24 3.52
N LYS A 167 -0.25 -27.02 2.66
CA LYS A 167 -1.02 -26.50 1.53
C LYS A 167 -2.51 -26.57 1.85
N ILE A 168 -3.24 -25.52 1.54
CA ILE A 168 -4.69 -25.45 1.64
C ILE A 168 -5.32 -25.63 0.26
N LYS A 169 -6.43 -26.37 0.23
CA LYS A 169 -7.25 -26.52 -0.96
C LYS A 169 -8.10 -25.25 -1.10
N SER A 170 -7.91 -24.49 -2.17
CA SER A 170 -8.68 -23.29 -2.49
C SER A 170 -9.39 -23.45 -3.83
N THR A 171 -10.64 -23.04 -3.92
CA THR A 171 -11.41 -23.08 -5.19
C THR A 171 -11.61 -21.65 -5.68
N ILE A 172 -10.95 -21.29 -6.78
CA ILE A 172 -10.94 -19.94 -7.34
C ILE A 172 -11.36 -20.06 -8.80
N GLY A 173 -12.41 -19.34 -9.21
CA GLY A 173 -12.96 -19.46 -10.58
C GLY A 173 -13.43 -20.87 -10.94
N GLY A 174 -13.86 -21.68 -9.96
CA GLY A 174 -14.27 -23.08 -10.17
C GLY A 174 -13.12 -24.08 -10.30
N VAL A 175 -11.87 -23.63 -10.34
CA VAL A 175 -10.68 -24.48 -10.37
C VAL A 175 -10.15 -24.69 -8.95
N THR A 176 -9.84 -25.93 -8.61
CA THR A 176 -9.24 -26.27 -7.32
C THR A 176 -7.72 -26.15 -7.40
N HIS A 177 -7.14 -25.32 -6.53
CA HIS A 177 -5.70 -25.14 -6.37
C HIS A 177 -5.24 -25.63 -4.99
N HIS A 178 -4.03 -26.20 -4.92
CA HIS A 178 -3.36 -26.54 -3.66
C HIS A 178 -2.30 -25.48 -3.35
N LEU A 179 -2.72 -24.44 -2.62
CA LEU A 179 -1.94 -23.23 -2.40
C LEU A 179 -1.23 -23.27 -1.04
N LEU A 180 -0.14 -22.53 -0.91
CA LEU A 180 0.57 -22.37 0.37
C LEU A 180 -0.35 -21.76 1.43
N ASP A 181 -0.42 -22.36 2.62
CA ASP A 181 -1.12 -21.79 3.78
C ASP A 181 -0.33 -20.59 4.30
N LEU A 182 -0.95 -19.40 4.33
CA LEU A 182 -0.31 -18.16 4.79
C LEU A 182 -0.44 -17.93 6.30
N ALA A 183 -1.32 -18.67 7.00
CA ALA A 183 -1.51 -18.53 8.45
C ALA A 183 -0.24 -18.71 9.31
N PRO A 184 0.73 -19.59 8.99
CA PRO A 184 1.93 -19.77 9.82
C PRO A 184 3.03 -18.72 9.56
N PHE A 185 2.78 -17.74 8.71
CA PHE A 185 3.71 -16.64 8.42
C PHE A 185 3.41 -15.43 9.33
N PRO A 186 4.41 -14.63 9.69
CA PRO A 186 4.19 -13.39 10.43
C PRO A 186 3.22 -12.46 9.69
N ALA A 187 2.44 -11.70 10.45
CA ALA A 187 1.56 -10.70 9.87
C ALA A 187 2.37 -9.61 9.16
N GLU A 188 1.95 -9.22 7.96
CA GLU A 188 2.72 -8.28 7.13
C GLU A 188 2.76 -6.86 7.72
N ASP A 189 1.74 -6.48 8.49
CA ASP A 189 1.67 -5.21 9.21
C ASP A 189 2.71 -5.08 10.34
N SER A 190 3.38 -6.19 10.69
CA SER A 190 4.47 -6.24 11.66
C SER A 190 5.85 -5.98 11.05
N LEU A 191 5.94 -5.84 9.72
CA LEU A 191 7.19 -5.47 9.05
C LEU A 191 7.73 -4.14 9.59
N ASP A 192 9.04 -4.03 9.73
CA ASP A 192 9.71 -2.74 9.90
C ASP A 192 10.12 -2.16 8.54
N ALA A 193 10.52 -0.89 8.56
CA ALA A 193 10.84 -0.14 7.34
C ALA A 193 12.02 -0.74 6.55
N PHE A 194 13.01 -1.32 7.22
CA PHE A 194 14.18 -1.90 6.57
C PHE A 194 13.81 -3.22 5.89
N THR A 195 13.14 -4.12 6.61
CA THR A 195 12.69 -5.41 6.06
C THR A 195 11.66 -5.21 4.95
N TRP A 196 10.80 -4.20 5.03
CA TRP A 196 9.89 -3.82 3.94
C TRP A 196 10.63 -3.40 2.67
N GLN A 197 11.69 -2.58 2.78
CA GLN A 197 12.52 -2.19 1.63
C GLN A 197 13.25 -3.38 1.01
N GLU A 198 13.77 -4.29 1.83
CA GLU A 198 14.40 -5.53 1.38
C GLU A 198 13.41 -6.41 0.60
N ALA A 199 12.23 -6.65 1.17
CA ALA A 199 11.16 -7.43 0.55
C ALA A 199 10.72 -6.82 -0.78
N TRP A 200 10.58 -5.49 -0.85
CA TRP A 200 10.22 -4.78 -2.08
C TRP A 200 11.24 -4.97 -3.19
N LYS A 201 12.55 -4.88 -2.90
CA LYS A 201 13.59 -5.09 -3.91
C LYS A 201 13.45 -6.46 -4.56
N ARG A 202 13.22 -7.50 -3.76
CA ARG A 202 13.04 -8.88 -4.26
C ARG A 202 11.71 -9.08 -4.98
N TYR A 203 10.65 -8.43 -4.51
CA TYR A 203 9.37 -8.42 -5.20
C TYR A 203 9.50 -7.78 -6.60
N LEU A 204 10.26 -6.70 -6.74
CA LEU A 204 10.53 -6.07 -8.03
C LEU A 204 11.41 -6.97 -8.92
N THR A 205 12.46 -7.60 -8.38
CA THR A 205 13.26 -8.59 -9.12
C THR A 205 12.40 -9.75 -9.63
N TRP A 206 11.43 -10.21 -8.83
CA TRP A 206 10.48 -11.23 -9.24
C TRP A 206 9.58 -10.77 -10.39
N LEU A 207 9.03 -9.56 -10.30
CA LEU A 207 8.21 -8.97 -11.36
C LEU A 207 9.00 -8.67 -12.65
N GLN A 208 10.32 -8.53 -12.57
CA GLN A 208 11.17 -8.30 -13.74
C GLN A 208 11.27 -9.52 -14.66
N ASP A 209 10.96 -10.73 -14.16
CA ASP A 209 10.91 -11.95 -15.00
C ASP A 209 9.74 -11.85 -16.00
N PRO A 210 9.98 -11.88 -17.33
CA PRO A 210 8.92 -11.83 -18.34
C PRO A 210 7.91 -12.97 -18.27
N LYS A 211 8.25 -14.08 -17.58
CA LYS A 211 7.32 -15.19 -17.31
C LYS A 211 6.33 -14.89 -16.20
N VAL A 212 6.61 -13.88 -15.37
CA VAL A 212 5.81 -13.49 -14.21
C VAL A 212 4.90 -12.31 -14.55
N ALA A 213 5.46 -11.25 -15.12
CA ALA A 213 4.71 -10.03 -15.40
C ALA A 213 5.16 -9.33 -16.70
N GLN A 214 4.25 -8.55 -17.27
CA GLN A 214 4.58 -7.66 -18.37
C GLN A 214 5.46 -6.49 -17.88
N PRO A 215 6.37 -5.95 -18.72
CA PRO A 215 7.27 -4.87 -18.32
C PRO A 215 6.56 -3.64 -17.73
N GLU A 216 5.36 -3.32 -18.22
CA GLU A 216 4.54 -2.19 -17.78
C GLU A 216 4.03 -2.39 -16.35
N ILE A 217 3.78 -3.63 -15.94
CA ILE A 217 3.39 -3.98 -14.56
C ILE A 217 4.59 -3.78 -13.63
N HIS A 218 5.78 -4.24 -14.04
CA HIS A 218 7.01 -4.01 -13.29
C HIS A 218 7.31 -2.51 -13.13
N GLU A 219 7.25 -1.73 -14.21
CA GLU A 219 7.48 -0.27 -14.16
C GLU A 219 6.50 0.46 -13.24
N ARG A 220 5.22 0.04 -13.28
CA ARG A 220 4.17 0.57 -12.42
C ARG A 220 4.45 0.33 -10.93
N TRP A 221 4.86 -0.88 -10.56
CA TRP A 221 5.22 -1.21 -9.19
C TRP A 221 6.54 -0.59 -8.75
N LEU A 222 7.50 -0.46 -9.66
CA LEU A 222 8.75 0.27 -9.41
C LEU A 222 8.46 1.75 -9.11
N THR A 223 7.56 2.38 -9.88
CA THR A 223 7.12 3.75 -9.64
C THR A 223 6.42 3.89 -8.29
N HIS A 224 5.52 2.97 -7.96
CA HIS A 224 4.84 2.91 -6.66
C HIS A 224 5.84 2.86 -5.49
N TYR A 225 6.78 1.91 -5.54
CA TYR A 225 7.83 1.78 -4.53
C TYR A 225 8.73 3.03 -4.46
N SER A 226 9.11 3.60 -5.60
CA SER A 226 9.92 4.82 -5.68
C SER A 226 9.23 6.02 -5.01
N LEU A 227 7.92 6.17 -5.20
CA LEU A 227 7.15 7.24 -4.55
C LEU A 227 7.05 7.04 -3.04
N LEU A 228 6.75 5.81 -2.57
CA LEU A 228 6.66 5.52 -1.14
C LEU A 228 8.01 5.63 -0.42
N SER A 229 9.09 5.18 -1.06
CA SER A 229 10.44 5.20 -0.47
C SER A 229 11.06 6.60 -0.39
N LYS A 230 10.63 7.53 -1.24
CA LYS A 230 11.04 8.94 -1.21
C LYS A 230 10.27 9.79 -0.22
N ASP A 231 9.22 9.25 0.39
CA ASP A 231 8.43 9.97 1.37
C ASP A 231 9.29 10.33 2.59
N GLU A 232 9.53 11.63 2.81
CA GLU A 232 10.35 12.10 3.94
C GLU A 232 9.79 11.62 5.29
N ALA A 233 8.48 11.35 5.34
CA ALA A 233 7.81 10.84 6.52
C ALA A 233 7.90 9.31 6.66
N ILE A 234 8.70 8.61 5.86
CA ILE A 234 8.83 7.15 5.99
C ILE A 234 9.22 6.72 7.40
N ARG A 235 10.03 7.52 8.11
CA ARG A 235 10.42 7.22 9.50
C ARG A 235 9.31 7.48 10.51
N SER A 236 8.49 8.52 10.33
CA SER A 236 7.46 8.91 11.30
C SER A 236 6.09 8.27 11.04
N ASN A 237 5.82 7.93 9.78
CA ASN A 237 4.54 7.47 9.28
C ASN A 237 4.63 6.11 8.59
N PHE A 238 5.66 5.30 8.91
CA PHE A 238 5.85 3.99 8.28
C PHE A 238 4.60 3.11 8.34
N LYS A 239 3.91 3.04 9.50
CA LYS A 239 2.65 2.29 9.65
C LYS A 239 1.62 2.68 8.59
N ALA A 240 1.50 3.96 8.26
CA ALA A 240 0.57 4.43 7.24
C ALA A 240 1.01 4.10 5.82
N ILE A 241 2.30 4.19 5.53
CA ILE A 241 2.86 3.77 4.25
C ILE A 241 2.65 2.27 4.03
N LEU A 242 2.95 1.45 5.03
CA LEU A 242 2.78 0.01 4.98
C LEU A 242 1.30 -0.38 4.81
N THR A 243 0.40 0.25 5.58
CA THR A 243 -1.05 0.01 5.47
C THR A 243 -1.56 0.36 4.07
N PHE A 244 -1.15 1.52 3.55
CA PHE A 244 -1.50 1.96 2.20
C PHE A 244 -0.99 0.98 1.14
N ASP A 245 0.29 0.59 1.21
CA ASP A 245 0.92 -0.39 0.32
C ASP A 245 0.16 -1.73 0.30
N MET A 246 -0.11 -2.30 1.48
CA MET A 246 -0.87 -3.55 1.62
C MET A 246 -2.24 -3.44 0.96
N ASN A 247 -2.99 -2.37 1.25
CA ASN A 247 -4.32 -2.16 0.68
C ASN A 247 -4.26 -1.97 -0.84
N TRP A 248 -3.24 -1.28 -1.36
CA TRP A 248 -3.05 -1.05 -2.78
C TRP A 248 -2.74 -2.35 -3.52
N ARG A 249 -1.80 -3.16 -3.01
CA ARG A 249 -1.47 -4.49 -3.57
C ARG A 249 -2.63 -5.47 -3.46
N ALA A 250 -3.35 -5.50 -2.34
CA ALA A 250 -4.54 -6.34 -2.17
C ALA A 250 -5.63 -5.98 -3.18
N SER A 251 -5.89 -4.68 -3.37
CA SER A 251 -6.86 -4.20 -4.36
C SER A 251 -6.45 -4.59 -5.78
N TYR A 252 -5.17 -4.43 -6.12
CA TYR A 252 -4.64 -4.82 -7.44
C TYR A 252 -4.70 -6.33 -7.68
N ALA A 253 -4.43 -7.14 -6.66
CA ALA A 253 -4.53 -8.60 -6.76
C ALA A 253 -5.98 -9.06 -6.98
N ALA A 254 -6.94 -8.40 -6.32
CA ALA A 254 -8.37 -8.66 -6.53
C ALA A 254 -8.85 -8.21 -7.92
N GLN A 255 -8.42 -7.03 -8.37
CA GLN A 255 -8.76 -6.48 -9.66
C GLN A 255 -7.63 -5.57 -10.17
N PRO A 256 -6.86 -5.99 -11.19
CA PRO A 256 -5.81 -5.14 -11.76
C PRO A 256 -6.37 -3.84 -12.34
N PHE A 257 -5.73 -2.71 -12.05
CA PHE A 257 -6.12 -1.39 -12.54
C PHE A 257 -4.90 -0.57 -12.99
N ILE A 258 -5.15 0.47 -13.78
CA ILE A 258 -4.12 1.44 -14.19
C ILE A 258 -3.94 2.44 -13.05
N HIS A 259 -2.68 2.78 -12.73
CA HIS A 259 -2.39 3.78 -11.69
C HIS A 259 -2.75 5.19 -12.18
N ASP A 260 -3.78 5.80 -11.58
CA ASP A 260 -3.97 7.25 -11.61
C ASP A 260 -3.13 7.90 -10.50
N PRO A 261 -2.12 8.73 -10.84
CA PRO A 261 -1.29 9.41 -9.85
C PRO A 261 -2.07 10.31 -8.88
N VAL A 262 -3.18 10.92 -9.34
CA VAL A 262 -3.97 11.85 -8.52
C VAL A 262 -4.75 11.08 -7.46
N GLU A 263 -5.48 10.05 -7.88
CA GLU A 263 -6.21 9.17 -6.97
C GLU A 263 -5.26 8.46 -5.99
N TRP A 264 -4.11 8.00 -6.48
CA TRP A 264 -3.07 7.37 -5.67
C TRP A 264 -2.61 8.29 -4.53
N GLN A 265 -2.26 9.53 -4.86
CA GLN A 265 -1.80 10.52 -3.88
C GLN A 265 -2.90 10.84 -2.87
N LEU A 266 -4.14 11.03 -3.33
CA LEU A 266 -5.29 11.30 -2.48
C LEU A 266 -5.50 10.18 -1.44
N ARG A 267 -5.47 8.92 -1.88
CA ARG A 267 -5.65 7.75 -1.00
C ARG A 267 -4.49 7.57 -0.02
N LEU A 268 -3.26 7.87 -0.42
CA LEU A 268 -2.11 7.88 0.49
C LEU A 268 -2.29 8.93 1.60
N GLN A 269 -2.70 10.15 1.25
CA GLN A 269 -2.94 11.22 2.25
C GLN A 269 -4.12 10.90 3.18
N ALA A 270 -5.17 10.29 2.64
CA ALA A 270 -6.30 9.81 3.43
C ALA A 270 -5.85 8.77 4.48
N THR A 271 -5.08 7.77 4.04
CA THR A 271 -4.54 6.71 4.93
C THR A 271 -3.63 7.30 6.03
N LYS A 272 -2.77 8.27 5.67
CA LYS A 272 -1.95 8.98 6.66
C LYS A 272 -2.79 9.73 7.70
N SER A 273 -3.82 10.43 7.26
CA SER A 273 -4.70 11.21 8.12
C SER A 273 -5.51 10.31 9.06
N GLU A 274 -6.00 9.17 8.56
CA GLU A 274 -6.72 8.17 9.34
C GLU A 274 -5.85 7.61 10.47
N ILE A 275 -4.63 7.16 10.16
CA ILE A 275 -3.72 6.61 11.17
C ILE A 275 -3.22 7.67 12.14
N ALA A 276 -3.04 8.92 11.70
CA ALA A 276 -2.73 10.02 12.60
C ALA A 276 -3.89 10.28 13.58
N THR A 277 -5.14 10.22 13.10
CA THR A 277 -6.34 10.37 13.91
C THR A 277 -6.50 9.20 14.89
N GLU A 278 -6.29 7.97 14.44
CA GLU A 278 -6.29 6.76 15.28
C GLU A 278 -5.29 6.89 16.45
N ARG A 279 -4.06 7.33 16.14
CA ARG A 279 -3.02 7.57 17.16
C ARG A 279 -3.45 8.64 18.16
N LEU A 280 -4.10 9.72 17.71
CA LEU A 280 -4.58 10.77 18.60
C LEU A 280 -5.68 10.25 19.54
N LEU A 281 -6.63 9.48 19.01
CA LEU A 281 -7.70 8.86 19.81
C LEU A 281 -7.16 7.86 20.84
N GLN A 282 -6.15 7.07 20.47
CA GLN A 282 -5.46 6.16 21.40
C GLN A 282 -4.70 6.88 22.52
N LEU A 283 -4.24 8.11 22.28
CA LEU A 283 -3.64 8.93 23.32
C LEU A 283 -4.70 9.52 24.25
N SER A 284 -5.84 9.95 23.72
CA SER A 284 -6.96 10.47 24.53
C SER A 284 -7.59 9.41 25.43
N SER A 285 -7.77 8.17 24.94
CA SER A 285 -8.41 7.10 25.73
C SER A 285 -7.59 6.58 26.90
N ARG A 286 -6.29 6.91 26.95
CA ARG A 286 -5.43 6.55 28.09
C ARG A 286 -5.65 7.43 29.31
N ASP A 287 -6.17 8.64 29.13
CA ASP A 287 -6.42 9.58 30.23
C ASP A 287 -7.67 9.20 31.04
N ASP A 288 -8.59 8.41 30.49
CA ASP A 288 -9.80 7.94 31.17
C ASP A 288 -9.58 6.68 32.00
N ARG A 289 -8.34 6.16 32.09
CA ARG A 289 -8.05 5.24 33.19
C ARG A 289 -8.22 6.07 34.45
N PRO A 290 -9.24 5.79 35.31
CA PRO A 290 -9.35 6.47 36.56
C PRO A 290 -7.98 6.34 37.19
N ILE A 291 -7.34 7.48 37.44
CA ILE A 291 -6.19 7.53 38.33
C ILE A 291 -6.72 6.81 39.54
N SER A 292 -6.34 5.54 39.67
CA SER A 292 -6.55 4.76 40.85
C SER A 292 -5.72 5.54 41.83
N THR A 293 -6.37 6.53 42.43
CA THR A 293 -5.92 7.16 43.64
C THR A 293 -5.68 5.94 44.49
N HIS A 294 -4.41 5.61 44.65
CA HIS A 294 -3.95 4.93 45.83
C HIS A 294 -4.54 5.79 46.95
N ARG A 295 -5.79 5.49 47.33
CA ARG A 295 -6.21 5.59 48.71
C ARG A 295 -5.09 4.86 49.39
N TYR A 296 -4.26 5.67 49.99
CA TYR A 296 -3.41 5.33 51.08
C TYR A 296 -4.22 4.34 51.91
N ASP A 297 -3.95 3.05 51.76
CA ASP A 297 -4.56 2.01 52.58
C ASP A 297 -3.75 2.10 53.87
N PRO A 298 -4.23 2.85 54.88
CA PRO A 298 -3.44 3.11 56.05
C PRO A 298 -3.53 1.83 56.87
N TYR A 299 -2.43 1.07 56.88
CA TYR A 299 -2.21 -0.13 57.69
C TYR A 299 -2.95 -1.40 57.24
N ASP A 300 -2.28 -2.23 56.42
CA ASP A 300 -2.37 -3.68 56.62
C ASP A 300 -1.19 -4.13 57.49
N SER A 301 -1.45 -4.15 58.78
CA SER A 301 -0.53 -4.61 59.82
C SER A 301 -1.04 -5.93 60.40
N SER A 302 -1.02 -7.00 59.60
CA SER A 302 -1.18 -8.36 60.12
C SER A 302 -0.37 -9.34 59.26
N ARG A 303 0.83 -9.73 59.72
CA ARG A 303 1.10 -11.05 60.35
C ARG A 303 0.71 -12.22 59.41
N LYS A 304 1.56 -13.18 59.04
CA LYS A 304 2.70 -13.82 59.72
C LYS A 304 3.32 -14.84 58.73
N ASN A 305 4.65 -14.95 58.76
CA ASN A 305 5.43 -16.19 58.69
C ASN A 305 4.91 -17.35 57.81
N ALA A 306 5.53 -17.53 56.65
CA ALA A 306 5.81 -18.88 56.14
C ALA A 306 7.23 -18.91 55.56
N ARG A 307 8.17 -19.36 56.39
CA ARG A 307 9.50 -19.82 55.95
C ARG A 307 9.29 -20.95 54.95
N ARG A 308 9.80 -20.81 53.73
CA ARG A 308 10.13 -21.98 52.88
C ARG A 308 11.61 -21.96 52.50
N PRO A 309 12.23 -23.14 52.40
CA PRO A 309 13.67 -23.27 52.32
C PRO A 309 14.16 -23.11 50.87
N ARG A 310 15.33 -22.48 50.81
CA ARG A 310 16.41 -22.60 49.83
C ARG A 310 16.34 -23.86 48.96
N ASP A 311 16.28 -23.68 47.65
CA ASP A 311 17.19 -24.27 46.65
C ASP A 311 16.62 -24.04 45.25
N SER A 312 17.32 -23.28 44.43
CA SER A 312 17.68 -23.67 43.07
C SER A 312 18.37 -22.50 42.39
N HIS A 313 19.54 -22.81 41.83
CA HIS A 313 20.20 -22.05 40.81
C HIS A 313 19.20 -21.66 39.71
N ASP A 314 19.01 -20.37 39.49
CA ASP A 314 18.77 -19.87 38.15
C ASP A 314 19.25 -18.43 38.05
N GLN A 315 20.25 -18.23 37.18
CA GLN A 315 20.78 -16.93 36.83
C GLN A 315 19.75 -16.23 35.94
N SER A 316 18.76 -15.58 36.54
CA SER A 316 17.88 -14.68 35.83
C SER A 316 18.65 -13.40 35.49
N PHE A 317 18.79 -13.17 34.18
CA PHE A 317 19.28 -11.97 33.54
C PHE A 317 18.88 -10.71 34.33
N ARG A 318 19.90 -9.93 34.71
CA ARG A 318 19.73 -8.58 35.21
C ARG A 318 19.02 -7.78 34.12
N ASP A 319 17.75 -7.47 34.37
CA ASP A 319 17.06 -6.35 33.73
C ASP A 319 17.87 -5.08 34.02
N ASN A 320 18.71 -4.73 33.06
CA ASN A 320 19.27 -3.39 32.92
C ASN A 320 18.11 -2.42 32.67
N THR A 321 17.43 -2.05 33.74
CA THR A 321 16.61 -0.84 33.84
C THR A 321 17.55 0.35 33.96
N SER A 322 18.37 0.55 32.93
CA SER A 322 19.11 1.79 32.72
C SER A 322 18.10 2.90 32.46
N ASP A 323 18.03 3.85 33.38
CA ASP A 323 17.67 5.24 33.09
C ASP A 323 16.35 5.46 32.34
N ILE A 324 15.23 5.03 32.94
CA ILE A 324 13.96 5.72 32.69
C ILE A 324 14.09 7.10 33.33
N LYS A 325 14.74 8.02 32.60
CA LYS A 325 14.79 9.43 32.90
C LYS A 325 13.34 9.84 33.26
N PRO A 326 13.08 10.35 34.47
CA PRO A 326 11.72 10.71 34.86
C PRO A 326 11.16 11.61 33.76
N LYS A 327 10.05 11.19 33.14
CA LYS A 327 9.40 11.96 32.08
C LYS A 327 9.13 13.34 32.67
N SER A 328 9.91 14.33 32.26
CA SER A 328 9.77 15.69 32.74
C SER A 328 8.34 16.11 32.51
N GLU A 329 7.63 16.47 33.57
CA GLU A 329 6.26 16.96 33.47
C GLU A 329 6.21 18.13 32.47
N PRO A 330 5.19 18.19 31.60
CA PRO A 330 5.08 19.24 30.62
C PRO A 330 4.97 20.61 31.32
N THR A 331 5.79 21.57 30.89
CA THR A 331 5.71 22.97 31.35
C THR A 331 4.56 23.68 30.64
N CYS A 332 3.67 24.31 31.38
CA CYS A 332 2.57 25.09 30.83
C CYS A 332 3.09 26.35 30.09
N LEU A 333 2.66 26.54 28.83
CA LEU A 333 3.07 27.67 28.00
C LEU A 333 2.41 29.02 28.41
N ILE A 334 1.49 29.02 29.37
CA ILE A 334 0.86 30.27 29.86
C ILE A 334 1.57 30.77 31.12
N CYS A 335 1.72 29.93 32.14
CA CYS A 335 2.25 30.35 33.45
C CYS A 335 3.67 29.84 33.76
N GLY A 336 4.21 28.90 32.98
CA GLY A 336 5.55 28.34 33.19
C GLY A 336 5.66 27.31 34.32
N ARG A 337 4.55 26.94 34.98
CA ARG A 337 4.53 25.86 35.99
C ARG A 337 4.36 24.50 35.32
N ASN A 338 4.88 23.46 35.97
CA ASN A 338 4.65 22.07 35.56
C ASN A 338 3.34 21.54 36.17
N GLY A 339 2.88 20.39 35.70
CA GLY A 339 1.80 19.63 36.33
C GLY A 339 0.38 19.93 35.83
N HIS A 340 0.19 20.73 34.78
CA HIS A 340 -1.13 20.94 34.17
C HIS A 340 -1.04 21.22 32.66
N ARG A 341 -2.16 20.99 31.95
CA ARG A 341 -2.30 21.25 30.51
C ARG A 341 -2.56 22.74 30.25
N ILE A 342 -2.09 23.23 29.10
CA ILE A 342 -2.31 24.63 28.69
C ILE A 342 -3.81 24.99 28.63
N ALA A 343 -4.66 24.05 28.21
CA ALA A 343 -6.10 24.24 28.10
C ALA A 343 -6.80 24.40 29.46
N GLU A 344 -6.18 23.93 30.53
CA GLU A 344 -6.71 23.96 31.90
C GLU A 344 -6.09 25.10 32.74
N CYS A 345 -5.14 25.85 32.17
CA CYS A 345 -4.42 26.90 32.88
C CYS A 345 -5.32 28.12 33.14
N LYS A 346 -5.75 28.29 34.39
CA LYS A 346 -6.48 29.47 34.88
C LYS A 346 -5.60 30.52 35.56
N GLU A 347 -4.29 30.29 35.58
CA GLU A 347 -3.34 31.17 36.23
C GLU A 347 -3.21 32.52 35.50
N GLU A 348 -3.34 33.60 36.25
CA GLU A 348 -3.14 34.96 35.74
C GLU A 348 -1.70 35.45 35.92
N ILE A 349 -0.88 34.68 36.63
CA ILE A 349 0.47 35.04 37.04
C ILE A 349 1.45 33.91 36.71
N THR A 350 2.57 34.27 36.10
CA THR A 350 3.70 33.38 35.78
C THR A 350 4.42 32.89 37.06
N THR A 351 5.30 31.89 36.93
CA THR A 351 6.21 31.45 38.01
C THR A 351 7.04 32.57 38.62
N LYS A 352 7.32 33.63 37.87
CA LYS A 352 8.07 34.82 38.31
C LYS A 352 7.21 35.94 38.93
N GLY A 353 5.90 35.73 39.09
CA GLY A 353 5.02 36.78 39.64
C GLY A 353 4.56 37.83 38.63
N LYS A 354 4.89 37.71 37.34
CA LYS A 354 4.42 38.62 36.28
C LYS A 354 3.06 38.20 35.74
N GLN A 355 2.21 39.15 35.34
CA GLN A 355 0.95 38.86 34.67
C GLN A 355 1.17 38.04 33.39
N THR A 356 0.31 37.05 33.14
CA THR A 356 0.41 36.19 31.95
C THR A 356 0.10 36.97 30.68
N PHE A 357 0.97 36.86 29.68
CA PHE A 357 0.79 37.54 28.39
C PHE A 357 -0.22 36.82 27.49
N ALA A 358 -0.31 35.49 27.59
CA ALA A 358 -1.19 34.65 26.80
C ALA A 358 -2.27 33.97 27.66
N LYS A 359 -3.36 33.56 27.02
CA LYS A 359 -4.41 32.67 27.57
C LYS A 359 -4.79 31.62 26.54
N PHE A 360 -5.39 30.52 26.98
CA PHE A 360 -5.99 29.54 26.07
C PHE A 360 -7.47 29.86 25.89
N PHE A 361 -7.90 30.10 24.65
CA PHE A 361 -9.28 30.46 24.33
C PHE A 361 -9.68 29.83 23.01
N ASP A 362 -10.87 29.23 22.96
CA ASP A 362 -11.43 28.60 21.76
C ASP A 362 -10.47 27.61 21.06
N GLY A 363 -9.80 26.76 21.85
CA GLY A 363 -8.85 25.78 21.33
C GLY A 363 -7.51 26.36 20.84
N GLN A 364 -7.27 27.67 21.01
CA GLN A 364 -6.07 28.34 20.54
C GLN A 364 -5.32 29.06 21.67
N LEU A 365 -4.01 29.20 21.49
CA LEU A 365 -3.20 30.08 22.33
C LEU A 365 -3.33 31.50 21.79
N VAL A 366 -3.87 32.42 22.59
CA VAL A 366 -4.13 33.80 22.18
C VAL A 366 -3.49 34.79 23.15
N ARG A 367 -3.24 36.02 22.69
CA ARG A 367 -2.81 37.12 23.54
C ARG A 367 -3.93 37.53 24.48
N ARG A 368 -3.61 37.83 25.74
CA ARG A 368 -4.63 38.25 26.73
C ARG A 368 -5.19 39.65 26.45
N SER A 369 -4.44 40.52 25.77
CA SER A 369 -4.82 41.92 25.54
C SER A 369 -5.84 42.13 24.41
N ASN A 370 -5.79 41.31 23.36
CA ASN A 370 -6.59 41.51 22.15
C ASN A 370 -7.04 40.22 21.48
N ASP A 371 -6.87 39.07 22.15
CA ASP A 371 -7.24 37.74 21.65
C ASP A 371 -6.60 37.36 20.31
N ALA A 372 -5.52 38.04 19.91
CA ALA A 372 -4.80 37.69 18.68
C ALA A 372 -4.10 36.33 18.84
N PRO A 373 -4.18 35.44 17.83
CA PRO A 373 -3.60 34.11 17.91
C PRO A 373 -2.08 34.14 18.00
N LEU A 374 -1.52 33.21 18.75
CA LEU A 374 -0.10 32.95 18.90
C LEU A 374 0.23 31.56 18.32
N CYS A 375 1.35 31.45 17.63
CA CYS A 375 1.81 30.19 17.08
C CYS A 375 2.30 29.26 18.21
N ILE A 376 1.59 28.15 18.41
CA ILE A 376 1.96 27.13 19.41
C ILE A 376 3.31 26.48 19.04
N LEU A 377 3.54 26.18 17.76
CA LEU A 377 4.77 25.55 17.31
C LEU A 377 6.00 26.43 17.52
N PHE A 378 5.87 27.75 17.35
CA PHE A 378 6.91 28.70 17.70
C PHE A 378 7.24 28.60 19.19
N ASN A 379 6.22 28.65 20.06
CA ASN A 379 6.41 28.63 21.52
C ASN A 379 6.93 27.29 22.07
N LEU A 380 6.70 26.19 21.35
CA LEU A 380 7.25 24.87 21.66
C LEU A 380 8.70 24.68 21.16
N ASN A 381 9.19 25.52 20.25
CA ASN A 381 10.48 25.28 19.62
C ASN A 381 11.65 25.77 20.47
N LEU A 382 12.56 24.88 20.81
CA LEU A 382 13.85 25.21 21.42
C LEU A 382 14.78 25.76 20.33
N THR A 383 14.54 27.03 19.95
CA THR A 383 15.41 27.97 19.20
C THR A 383 16.05 27.55 17.87
N ARG A 384 15.95 26.29 17.43
CA ARG A 384 16.78 25.77 16.32
C ARG A 384 16.04 25.53 15.01
N LYS A 385 14.70 25.57 15.01
CA LYS A 385 13.93 25.34 13.78
C LYS A 385 12.97 26.51 13.56
N PRO A 386 13.02 27.19 12.40
CA PRO A 386 11.99 28.16 12.07
C PRO A 386 10.63 27.45 11.98
N CYS A 387 9.56 28.14 12.38
CA CYS A 387 8.21 27.64 12.15
C CYS A 387 7.98 27.49 10.64
N LYS A 388 7.56 26.31 10.19
CA LYS A 388 7.31 26.01 8.76
C LYS A 388 5.95 26.51 8.26
N HIS A 389 5.07 26.93 9.16
CA HIS A 389 3.72 27.37 8.79
C HIS A 389 3.74 28.85 8.40
N ALA A 390 2.94 29.19 7.39
CA ALA A 390 2.74 30.56 6.93
C ALA A 390 1.90 31.34 7.96
N HIS A 391 2.57 31.88 8.97
CA HIS A 391 1.99 32.76 9.98
C HIS A 391 2.45 34.20 9.77
N ALA A 392 1.63 35.16 10.17
CA ALA A 392 2.09 36.55 10.26
C ALA A 392 3.20 36.64 11.32
N ALA A 393 4.19 37.51 11.11
CA ALA A 393 5.29 37.70 12.06
C ALA A 393 4.80 38.08 13.47
N SER A 394 3.64 38.73 13.56
CA SER A 394 2.96 39.05 14.81
C SER A 394 2.48 37.82 15.60
N GLN A 395 2.35 36.63 15.00
CA GLN A 395 1.95 35.42 15.70
C GLN A 395 3.15 34.70 16.36
N HIS A 396 4.38 35.09 16.03
CA HIS A 396 5.62 34.54 16.59
C HIS A 396 6.09 35.38 17.80
N LEU A 397 5.26 35.44 18.84
CA LEU A 397 5.62 36.05 20.12
C LEU A 397 5.71 35.01 21.23
N CYS A 398 6.64 35.21 22.16
CA CYS A 398 6.78 34.44 23.37
C CYS A 398 5.50 34.53 24.21
N SER A 399 4.90 33.40 24.57
CA SER A 399 3.67 33.38 25.36
C SER A 399 3.86 33.82 26.82
N PHE A 400 5.10 33.92 27.31
CA PHE A 400 5.41 34.40 28.65
C PHE A 400 5.61 35.92 28.73
N CYS A 401 6.29 36.54 27.77
CA CYS A 401 6.63 37.97 27.82
C CYS A 401 6.18 38.81 26.61
N GLY A 402 5.73 38.18 25.53
CA GLY A 402 5.29 38.87 24.32
C GLY A 402 6.40 39.34 23.37
N GLU A 403 7.67 39.02 23.64
CA GLU A 403 8.77 39.34 22.73
C GLU A 403 8.85 38.39 21.53
N SER A 404 9.31 38.89 20.38
CA SER A 404 9.50 38.09 19.15
C SER A 404 10.89 37.44 19.05
N THR A 405 11.80 37.76 19.97
CA THR A 405 13.21 37.32 19.93
C THR A 405 13.39 35.85 20.33
N HIS A 406 12.42 35.27 21.04
CA HIS A 406 12.53 33.91 21.58
C HIS A 406 11.17 33.23 21.78
N ALA A 407 11.21 31.91 21.85
CA ALA A 407 10.06 31.06 22.17
C ALA A 407 9.93 30.88 23.70
N ALA A 408 8.71 30.58 24.19
CA ALA A 408 8.48 30.30 25.61
C ALA A 408 9.37 29.18 26.17
N LEU A 409 9.50 28.04 25.46
CA LEU A 409 10.34 26.93 25.92
C LEU A 409 11.85 27.19 25.83
N ALA A 410 12.29 28.30 25.22
CA ALA A 410 13.68 28.74 25.32
C ALA A 410 14.06 29.22 26.74
N ARG A 411 13.04 29.48 27.59
CA ARG A 411 13.18 29.92 28.98
C ARG A 411 14.06 31.17 29.19
N LEU A 412 14.17 32.05 28.18
CA LEU A 412 15.01 33.25 28.28
C LEU A 412 14.36 34.37 29.11
N CYS A 413 13.03 34.36 29.27
CA CYS A 413 12.29 35.37 30.03
C CYS A 413 11.78 34.89 31.41
N ILE A 414 11.79 33.58 31.65
CA ILE A 414 11.35 32.92 32.91
C ILE A 414 12.49 32.48 33.82
#